data_AF-A0A2N6NWJ5-F1
#
_entry.id   AF-A0A2N6NWJ5-F1
#
_cell.length_a   1.000
_cell.length_b   1.000
_cell.length_c   1.000
_cell.angle_alpha   90.00
_cell.angle_beta   90.00
_cell.angle_gamma   90.00
#
_symmetry.space_group_name_H-M   'P 1'
#
loop_
_entity.id
_entity.type
_entity.pdbx_description
1 polymer ?
#
loop_
_entity_poly.entity_id
_entity_poly.type
_entity_poly.pdbx_seq_one_letter_code
_entity_poly.pdbx_strand_id
1 'polypeptide(L)' 'MEYKVFDISQAPTEQGLQPGSYDIVIANNVIHATPNLNATLTNLRTLLRDGGHLLKTALWTFRLA' A
#
# COMPACT_ATOMS: atom_id res chain seq x y z
N MET A 1 1.89 -9.21 -17.42
CA MET A 1 1.96 -8.04 -16.53
C MET A 1 0.71 -7.23 -16.75
N GLU A 2 -0.10 -7.07 -15.71
CA GLU A 2 -1.32 -6.26 -15.74
C GLU A 2 -1.05 -4.92 -15.06
N TYR A 3 -1.63 -3.86 -15.59
CA TYR A 3 -1.43 -2.50 -15.08
C TYR A 3 -2.77 -1.87 -14.78
N LYS A 4 -2.85 -1.17 -13.66
CA LYS A 4 -4.05 -0.47 -13.23
C LYS A 4 -3.65 0.73 -12.38
N VAL A 5 -4.37 1.84 -12.56
CA VAL A 5 -4.24 3.00 -11.69
C VAL A 5 -4.84 2.64 -10.33
N PHE A 6 -4.11 2.94 -9.26
CA PHE A 6 -4.55 2.68 -7.89
C PHE A 6 -4.16 3.86 -7.00
N ASP A 7 -5.16 4.50 -6.41
CA ASP A 7 -5.01 5.49 -5.35
C ASP A 7 -5.21 4.80 -3.99
N ILE A 8 -4.10 4.61 -3.28
CA ILE A 8 -4.06 3.95 -1.97
C ILE A 8 -4.82 4.70 -0.86
N SER A 9 -5.16 5.97 -1.07
CA SER A 9 -5.93 6.77 -0.09
C SER A 9 -7.43 6.44 -0.12
N GLN A 10 -7.90 5.73 -1.15
CA GLN A 10 -9.30 5.34 -1.32
C GLN A 10 -9.48 3.82 -1.15
N ALA A 11 -10.73 3.38 -0.96
CA ALA A 11 -11.04 1.97 -0.79
C ALA A 11 -10.59 1.15 -2.02
N PRO A 12 -9.82 0.05 -1.85
CA PRO A 12 -9.35 -0.74 -2.99
C PRO A 12 -10.47 -1.46 -3.75
N THR A 13 -11.53 -1.86 -3.04
CA THR A 13 -12.70 -2.54 -3.62
C THR A 13 -13.47 -1.65 -4.58
N GLU A 14 -13.64 -0.37 -4.25
CA GLU A 14 -14.30 0.63 -5.10
C GLU A 14 -13.49 0.91 -6.38
N GLN A 15 -12.18 0.69 -6.32
CA GLN A 15 -11.29 0.75 -7.47
C GLN A 15 -11.22 -0.57 -8.24
N GLY A 16 -12.02 -1.59 -7.86
CA GLY A 16 -12.10 -2.88 -8.53
C GLY A 16 -10.87 -3.77 -8.31
N LEU A 17 -10.23 -3.67 -7.14
CA LEU A 17 -9.23 -4.64 -6.68
C LEU A 17 -9.90 -5.65 -5.75
N GLN A 18 -9.56 -6.93 -5.92
CA GLN A 18 -10.11 -8.01 -5.11
C GLN A 18 -9.46 -8.01 -3.71
N PRO A 19 -10.25 -8.07 -2.63
CA PRO A 19 -9.72 -8.24 -1.28
C PRO A 19 -9.04 -9.60 -1.11
N GLY A 20 -8.00 -9.66 -0.28
CA GLY A 20 -7.35 -10.90 0.09
C GLY A 20 -6.73 -11.68 -1.08
N SER A 21 -6.52 -11.05 -2.24
CA SER A 21 -6.05 -11.73 -3.45
C SER A 21 -4.55 -11.62 -3.67
N TYR A 22 -3.83 -10.84 -2.86
CA TYR A 22 -2.40 -10.60 -3.02
C TYR A 22 -1.59 -11.28 -1.90
N ASP A 23 -0.57 -12.02 -2.29
CA ASP A 23 0.39 -12.63 -1.36
C ASP A 23 1.39 -11.60 -0.83
N ILE A 24 1.82 -10.70 -1.72
CA ILE A 24 2.82 -9.67 -1.45
C ILE A 24 2.35 -8.36 -2.06
N VAL A 25 2.43 -7.29 -1.27
CA VAL A 25 2.29 -5.90 -1.76
C VAL A 25 3.64 -5.21 -1.60
N ILE A 26 4.11 -4.54 -2.66
CA ILE A 26 5.35 -3.77 -2.65
C ILE A 26 5.00 -2.29 -2.75
N ALA A 27 5.37 -1.51 -1.74
CA ALA A 27 5.14 -0.08 -1.68
C ALA A 27 6.47 0.68 -1.58
N ASN A 28 7.01 1.08 -2.71
CA ASN A 28 8.34 1.70 -2.79
C ASN A 28 8.26 3.22 -2.60
N ASN A 29 8.60 3.73 -1.41
CA ASN A 29 8.63 5.17 -1.11
C ASN A 29 7.30 5.92 -1.37
N VAL A 30 6.15 5.24 -1.29
CA VAL A 30 4.84 5.86 -1.57
C VAL A 30 3.97 6.06 -0.32
N ILE A 31 4.13 5.23 0.71
CA ILE A 31 3.22 5.22 1.87
C ILE A 31 3.21 6.55 2.63
N HIS A 32 4.32 7.29 2.65
CA HIS A 32 4.39 8.58 3.38
C HIS A 32 3.68 9.73 2.64
N ALA A 33 3.42 9.59 1.34
CA ALA A 33 2.79 10.61 0.52
C ALA A 33 1.25 10.57 0.57
N THR A 34 0.69 9.94 1.60
CA THR A 34 -0.76 9.77 1.77
C THR A 34 -1.28 10.60 2.94
N PRO A 35 -2.52 11.12 2.88
CA PRO A 35 -3.05 12.01 3.93
C PRO A 35 -3.18 11.35 5.31
N ASN A 36 -3.39 10.03 5.36
CA ASN A 36 -3.59 9.30 6.62
C ASN A 36 -2.96 7.91 6.55
N LEU A 37 -1.87 7.73 7.31
CA LEU A 37 -1.11 6.48 7.33
C LEU A 37 -1.94 5.26 7.77
N ASN A 38 -2.82 5.42 8.76
CA ASN A 38 -3.65 4.32 9.24
C ASN A 38 -4.66 3.87 8.18
N ALA A 39 -5.32 4.81 7.50
CA ALA A 39 -6.23 4.51 6.41
C ALA A 39 -5.49 3.80 5.26
N THR A 40 -4.32 4.31 4.88
CA THR A 40 -3.46 3.72 3.85
C THR A 40 -3.04 2.29 4.20
N LEU A 41 -2.57 2.03 5.42
CA LEU A 41 -2.18 0.68 5.83
C LEU A 41 -3.40 -0.25 5.93
N THR A 42 -4.56 0.26 6.32
CA THR A 42 -5.82 -0.50 6.33
C THR A 42 -6.21 -0.92 4.92
N ASN A 43 -6.17 0.00 3.96
CA ASN A 43 -6.44 -0.30 2.55
C ASN A 43 -5.48 -1.35 2.00
N LEU A 44 -4.18 -1.25 2.30
CA LEU A 44 -3.21 -2.29 1.90
C LEU A 44 -3.47 -3.64 2.55
N ARG A 45 -3.86 -3.65 3.84
CA ARG A 45 -4.19 -4.90 4.54
C ARG A 45 -5.37 -5.60 3.90
N THR A 46 -6.38 -4.87 3.44
CA THR A 46 -7.56 -5.46 2.75
C THR A 46 -7.18 -6.23 1.48
N LEU A 47 -6.11 -5.80 0.78
CA LEU A 47 -5.63 -6.48 -0.44
C LEU A 47 -4.85 -7.76 -0.13
N LEU A 48 -4.20 -7.83 1.03
CA LEU A 48 -3.38 -8.97 1.41
C LEU A 48 -4.24 -10.14 1.86
N ARG A 49 -3.93 -11.35 1.36
CA ARG A 49 -4.49 -12.58 1.93
C ARG A 49 -4.07 -12.76 3.39
N ASP A 50 -4.70 -13.71 4.08
CA ASP A 50 -4.20 -14.15 5.38
C ASP A 50 -2.78 -14.72 5.26
N GLY A 51 -1.89 -14.22 6.11
CA GLY A 51 -0.44 -14.48 6.03
C GLY A 51 0.30 -13.74 4.91
N GLY A 52 -0.36 -12.86 4.14
CA GLY A 52 0.30 -12.02 3.14
C GLY A 52 1.23 -10.96 3.75
N HIS A 53 2.20 -10.50 2.96
CA HIS A 53 3.26 -9.59 3.41
C HIS A 53 3.23 -8.24 2.71
N LEU A 54 3.42 -7.17 3.48
CA LEU A 54 3.71 -5.83 2.98
C LEU A 54 5.22 -5.59 3.02
N LEU A 55 5.82 -5.33 1.87
CA LEU A 55 7.19 -4.84 1.75
C LEU A 55 7.14 -3.34 1.46
N LYS A 56 7.52 -2.52 2.44
CA LYS A 56 7.60 -1.06 2.27
C LYS A 56 9.04 -0.58 2.38
N THR A 57 9.41 0.34 1.50
CA THR A 57 10.60 1.17 1.65
C THR A 57 10.17 2.60 1.95
N ALA A 58 11.00 3.33 2.68
CA ALA A 58 10.84 4.75 2.88
C ALA A 58 12.23 5.39 2.84
N LEU A 59 12.33 6.54 2.20
CA LEU A 59 13.52 7.38 2.28
C LEU A 59 13.47 8.12 3.62
N TRP A 60 14.42 7.82 4.49
CA TRP A 60 14.70 8.63 5.66
C TRP A 60 15.90 9.50 5.34
N THR A 61 15.66 10.76 4.99
CA THR A 61 16.76 11.72 4.83
C THR A 61 17.23 12.15 6.21
N PHE A 62 18.16 11.41 6.82
CA PHE A 62 18.91 11.91 7.96
C PHE A 62 19.84 13.02 7.47
N ARG A 63 19.44 14.29 7.67
CA ARG A 63 20.41 15.38 7.69
C ARG A 63 21.14 15.29 9.03
N LEU A 64 22.37 14.77 9.00
CA LEU A 64 23.33 15.05 10.06
C LEU A 64 23.53 16.57 10.07
N ALA A 65 23.18 17.21 11.18
CA ALA A 65 23.65 18.55 11.51
C ALA A 65 25.10 18.46 11.95
#